data_AF-A0A9P7FNK1-F1
#
_entry.id   AF-A0A9P7FNK1-F1
#
_cell.length_a   1.000
_cell.length_b   1.000
_cell.length_c   1.000
_cell.angle_alpha   90.00
_cell.angle_beta   90.00
_cell.angle_gamma   90.00
#
_symmetry.space_group_name_H-M   'P 1'
#
loop_
_entity.id
_entity.type
_entity.pdbx_description
1 polymer ?
#
loop_
_entity_poly.entity_id
_entity_poly.type
_entity_poly.pdbx_seq_one_letter_code
_entity_poly.pdbx_strand_id
1 'polypeptide(L)'
;MIIDEKTLMHPPPPYVDSPGLPPFPSTARRAPTLTTLPPHLLLAIIYATFPQTPHPDESTPARQRRTLYWLSVSLRLVNRTLYATAMHVLRSTHLPAYAALVRPPYSSDPFPLVADSASTPLTSLQRETATLDRFIALKVREDVWADATDLHLSRPEAYRDLFDLAQPRARLEDLVRIYGIREGCVCVGAPPKPPSAVPQGSAKGKKDLARTPSNASTASLRASPSSTSFLASLFSSKSKSKSKQPSLPTPPPQPTPPPTPISFHLLSVTFSPRAAALVLSSGTPALSASLLVTSSSTPPVRRTIVSTPRARDEPLEAAAKRLVRELRSWLAEGG
;
A
#
# COMPACT_ATOMS: atom_id res chain seq x y z
N MET A 1 58.69 25.95 16.78
CA MET A 1 58.24 26.67 15.57
C MET A 1 57.24 27.72 16.04
N ILE A 2 57.69 28.97 16.10
CA ILE A 2 56.94 30.10 16.67
C ILE A 2 56.10 30.67 15.54
N ILE A 3 54.78 30.68 15.69
CA ILE A 3 53.86 31.26 14.71
C ILE A 3 53.74 32.74 15.05
N ASP A 4 54.27 33.58 14.17
CA ASP A 4 54.26 35.04 14.29
C ASP A 4 52.80 35.56 14.16
N GLU A 5 52.23 36.02 15.27
CA GLU A 5 50.94 36.72 15.35
C GLU A 5 51.09 38.16 14.86
N LYS A 6 51.22 38.35 13.54
CA LYS A 6 51.08 39.67 12.90
C LYS A 6 50.26 39.59 11.61
N THR A 7 49.10 38.96 11.67
CA THR A 7 48.01 39.28 10.75
C THR A 7 47.36 40.58 11.19
N LEU A 8 47.84 41.68 10.62
CA LEU A 8 47.21 43.00 10.60
C LEU A 8 45.71 42.85 10.29
N MET A 9 44.86 42.99 11.31
CA MET A 9 43.43 43.19 11.10
C MET A 9 43.23 44.52 10.37
N HIS A 10 42.98 44.46 9.07
CA HIS A 10 42.38 45.58 8.37
C HIS A 10 40.94 45.76 8.89
N PRO A 11 40.53 46.98 9.28
CA PRO A 11 39.16 47.23 9.69
C PRO A 11 38.21 46.86 8.53
N PRO A 12 37.04 46.28 8.83
CA PRO A 12 36.06 45.98 7.80
C PRO A 12 35.70 47.27 7.04
N PRO A 13 35.53 47.20 5.70
CA PRO A 13 35.11 48.34 4.92
C PRO A 13 33.84 48.96 5.50
N PRO A 14 33.71 50.29 5.54
CA PRO A 14 32.49 50.95 5.97
C PRO A 14 31.32 50.47 5.12
N TYR A 15 30.26 49.99 5.77
CA TYR A 15 29.00 49.65 5.10
C TYR A 15 28.44 50.92 4.47
N VAL A 16 28.71 51.10 3.18
CA VAL A 16 28.01 52.09 2.37
C VAL A 16 26.56 51.64 2.26
N ASP A 17 25.65 52.43 2.82
CA ASP A 17 24.20 52.31 2.62
C ASP A 17 23.91 52.36 1.13
N SER A 18 23.77 51.19 0.51
CA SER A 18 23.48 51.07 -0.92
C SER A 18 21.98 51.37 -1.14
N PRO A 19 21.60 52.50 -1.74
CA PRO A 19 20.21 52.84 -1.98
C PRO A 19 19.79 52.17 -3.30
N GLY A 20 19.52 50.86 -3.22
CA GLY A 20 19.15 50.10 -4.41
C GLY A 20 19.06 48.62 -4.10
N LEU A 21 17.98 48.22 -3.43
CA LEU A 21 17.60 46.81 -3.35
C LEU A 21 17.45 46.29 -4.79
N PRO A 22 18.26 45.32 -5.24
CA PRO A 22 18.07 44.73 -6.56
C PRO A 22 16.66 44.14 -6.65
N PRO A 23 15.98 44.25 -7.82
CA PRO A 23 14.62 43.77 -8.02
C PRO A 23 14.61 42.24 -8.15
N PHE A 24 15.08 41.53 -7.12
CA PHE A 24 14.79 40.13 -7.00
C PHE A 24 13.33 40.02 -6.56
N PRO A 25 12.47 39.30 -7.30
CA PRO A 25 11.11 39.09 -6.87
C PRO A 25 11.16 38.47 -5.47
N SER A 26 10.68 39.24 -4.48
CA SER A 26 10.46 38.80 -3.11
C SER A 26 9.33 37.78 -3.10
N THR A 27 9.56 36.62 -3.71
CA THR A 27 8.80 35.43 -3.39
C THR A 27 9.19 35.08 -1.97
N ALA A 28 8.24 35.20 -1.05
CA ALA A 28 8.41 34.82 0.34
C ALA A 28 8.92 33.37 0.37
N ARG A 29 10.24 33.21 0.52
CA ARG A 29 10.86 31.89 0.55
C ARG A 29 10.36 31.23 1.82
N ARG A 30 9.58 30.17 1.65
CA ARG A 30 9.14 29.33 2.76
C ARG A 30 10.39 28.87 3.50
N ALA A 31 10.39 29.00 4.83
CA ALA A 31 11.51 28.57 5.65
C ALA A 31 11.85 27.09 5.31
N PRO A 32 13.13 26.76 5.10
CA PRO A 32 13.53 25.41 4.75
C PRO A 32 13.12 24.46 5.88
N THR A 33 12.42 23.38 5.52
CA THR A 33 12.04 22.32 6.45
C THR A 33 12.80 21.04 6.10
N LEU A 34 12.87 20.08 7.03
CA LEU A 34 13.49 18.77 6.77
C LEU A 34 12.88 18.06 5.55
N THR A 35 11.63 18.33 5.20
CA THR A 35 10.97 17.75 4.02
C THR A 35 11.42 18.37 2.69
N THR A 36 12.06 19.54 2.73
CA THR A 36 12.62 20.21 1.54
C THR A 36 14.07 19.80 1.25
N LEU A 37 14.70 19.04 2.16
CA LEU A 37 16.06 18.56 1.96
C LEU A 37 16.12 17.52 0.83
N PRO A 38 17.15 17.59 -0.04
CA PRO A 38 17.44 16.53 -1.00
C PRO A 38 17.59 15.14 -0.34
N PRO A 39 17.13 14.05 -0.99
CA PRO A 39 17.18 12.70 -0.41
C PRO A 39 18.58 12.23 0.01
N HIS A 40 19.62 12.62 -0.72
CA HIS A 40 21.01 12.24 -0.41
C HIS A 40 21.52 12.88 0.89
N LEU A 41 21.09 14.12 1.20
CA LEU A 41 21.43 14.75 2.48
C LEU A 41 20.70 14.09 3.65
N LEU A 42 19.44 13.68 3.45
CA LEU A 42 18.69 12.93 4.45
C LEU A 42 19.34 11.56 4.72
N LEU A 43 19.80 10.87 3.68
CA LEU A 43 20.59 9.64 3.84
C LEU A 43 21.87 9.90 4.62
N ALA A 44 22.63 10.95 4.28
CA ALA A 44 23.85 11.31 5.00
C ALA A 44 23.59 11.59 6.50
N ILE A 45 22.52 12.31 6.82
CA ILE A 45 22.10 12.57 8.22
C ILE A 45 21.77 11.25 8.92
N ILE A 46 21.06 10.33 8.27
CA ILE A 46 20.73 9.02 8.85
C ILE A 46 22.00 8.18 9.03
N TYR A 47 22.92 8.15 8.08
CA TYR A 47 24.18 7.42 8.22
C TYR A 47 25.07 8.00 9.34
N ALA A 48 24.99 9.30 9.60
CA ALA A 48 25.71 9.93 10.72
C ALA A 48 25.19 9.49 12.10
N THR A 49 23.99 8.89 12.21
CA THR A 49 23.50 8.32 13.49
C THR A 49 24.04 6.93 13.78
N PHE A 50 24.68 6.28 12.80
CA PHE A 50 25.32 4.99 13.01
C PHE A 50 26.62 5.15 13.81
N PRO A 51 26.95 4.16 14.65
CA PRO A 51 28.18 4.17 15.45
C PRO A 51 29.43 4.30 14.58
N GLN A 52 30.15 5.41 14.67
CA GLN A 52 31.39 5.65 13.92
C GLN A 52 32.66 5.21 14.68
N THR A 53 32.63 5.28 16.00
CA THR A 53 33.78 4.99 16.87
C THR A 53 33.51 3.79 17.78
N PRO A 54 34.52 2.99 18.14
CA PRO A 54 34.35 1.94 19.14
C PRO A 54 33.99 2.56 20.50
N HIS A 55 33.13 1.90 21.26
CA HIS A 55 32.76 2.28 22.63
C HIS A 55 33.32 1.21 23.59
N PRO A 56 33.89 1.58 24.75
CA PRO A 56 34.53 0.63 25.66
C PRO A 56 33.56 -0.44 26.17
N ASP A 57 32.33 -0.04 26.52
CA ASP A 57 31.37 -0.94 27.19
C ASP A 57 30.44 -1.70 26.24
N GLU A 58 30.41 -1.34 24.95
CA GLU A 58 29.44 -1.91 24.02
C GLU A 58 30.00 -2.10 22.61
N SER A 59 29.83 -3.32 22.11
CA SER A 59 30.23 -3.67 20.74
C SER A 59 29.52 -2.78 19.70
N THR A 60 30.28 -2.32 18.70
CA THR A 60 29.75 -1.60 17.54
C THR A 60 28.51 -2.27 16.91
N PRO A 61 28.45 -3.60 16.70
CA PRO A 61 27.27 -4.24 16.12
C PRO A 61 26.02 -4.14 17.01
N ALA A 62 26.14 -4.20 18.34
CA ALA A 62 24.99 -4.03 19.24
C ALA A 62 24.41 -2.61 19.14
N ARG A 63 25.29 -1.59 19.09
CA ARG A 63 24.87 -0.20 18.87
C ARG A 63 24.22 -0.01 17.51
N GLN A 64 24.77 -0.63 16.46
CA GLN A 64 24.17 -0.60 15.13
C GLN A 64 22.76 -1.20 15.11
N ARG A 65 22.54 -2.34 15.79
CA ARG A 65 21.22 -2.97 15.93
C ARG A 65 20.23 -2.05 16.66
N ARG A 66 20.67 -1.38 17.73
CA ARG A 66 19.84 -0.36 18.43
C ARG A 66 19.48 0.81 17.53
N THR A 67 20.42 1.33 16.72
CA THR A 67 20.13 2.40 15.73
C THR A 67 19.10 1.93 14.71
N LEU A 68 19.25 0.72 14.14
CA LEU A 68 18.27 0.14 13.21
C LEU A 68 16.89 -0.02 13.86
N TYR A 69 16.83 -0.43 15.12
CA TYR A 69 15.58 -0.51 15.87
C TYR A 69 14.92 0.85 16.03
N TRP A 70 15.69 1.86 16.45
CA TRP A 70 15.21 3.23 16.53
C TRP A 70 14.70 3.78 15.20
N LEU A 71 15.35 3.47 14.06
CA LEU A 71 14.84 3.82 12.73
C LEU A 71 13.45 3.20 12.48
N SER A 72 13.27 1.94 12.87
CA SER A 72 12.04 1.16 12.68
C SER A 72 10.91 1.60 13.62
N VAL A 73 11.17 1.94 14.88
CA VAL A 73 10.08 2.26 15.83
C VAL A 73 9.84 3.75 16.03
N SER A 74 10.81 4.61 15.69
CA SER A 74 10.74 6.05 15.97
C SER A 74 10.90 6.90 14.71
N LEU A 75 12.07 6.88 14.05
CA LEU A 75 12.37 7.87 13.00
C LEU A 75 11.39 7.80 11.83
N ARG A 76 10.99 6.59 11.42
CA ARG A 76 10.05 6.41 10.30
C ARG A 76 8.65 6.99 10.55
N LEU A 77 8.30 7.30 11.79
CA LEU A 77 6.98 7.83 12.16
C LEU A 77 6.91 9.37 12.15
N VAL A 78 8.05 10.05 11.98
CA VAL A 78 8.13 11.51 12.09
C VAL A 78 7.51 12.22 10.89
N ASN A 79 7.88 11.84 9.68
CA ASN A 79 7.29 12.37 8.44
C ASN A 79 7.49 11.40 7.28
N ARG A 80 6.76 11.63 6.18
CA ARG A 80 6.77 10.74 4.99
C ARG A 80 8.16 10.64 4.31
N THR A 81 8.94 11.71 4.31
CA THR A 81 10.28 11.71 3.70
C THR A 81 11.27 10.90 4.54
N LEU A 82 11.22 11.04 5.87
CA LEU A 82 12.00 10.24 6.82
C LEU A 82 11.54 8.78 6.83
N TYR A 83 10.25 8.50 6.67
CA TYR A 83 9.75 7.13 6.43
C TYR A 83 10.44 6.51 5.21
N ALA A 84 10.42 7.20 4.06
CA ALA A 84 11.04 6.70 2.83
C ALA A 84 12.53 6.41 3.02
N THR A 85 13.24 7.36 3.63
CA THR A 85 14.70 7.30 3.81
C THR A 85 15.10 6.24 4.85
N ALA A 86 14.39 6.16 5.98
CA ALA A 86 14.61 5.13 7.00
C ALA A 86 14.30 3.73 6.45
N MET A 87 13.18 3.56 5.74
CA MET A 87 12.84 2.28 5.11
C MET A 87 13.83 1.90 4.01
N HIS A 88 14.41 2.85 3.28
CA HIS A 88 15.49 2.58 2.33
C HIS A 88 16.69 1.92 3.04
N VAL A 89 17.20 2.55 4.09
CA VAL A 89 18.34 2.01 4.87
C VAL A 89 18.01 0.66 5.50
N LEU A 90 16.81 0.52 6.08
CA LEU A 90 16.36 -0.72 6.71
C LEU A 90 16.26 -1.85 5.69
N ARG A 91 15.64 -1.60 4.54
CA ARG A 91 15.48 -2.61 3.48
C ARG A 91 16.83 -2.99 2.88
N SER A 92 17.70 -2.05 2.53
CA SER A 92 19.02 -2.36 1.97
C SER A 92 19.88 -3.21 2.93
N THR A 93 19.79 -2.92 4.23
CA THR A 93 20.55 -3.67 5.26
C THR A 93 20.06 -5.11 5.42
N HIS A 94 18.75 -5.33 5.35
CA HIS A 94 18.14 -6.63 5.66
C HIS A 94 17.81 -7.46 4.41
N LEU A 95 17.91 -6.88 3.21
CA LEU A 95 17.56 -7.56 1.96
C LEU A 95 18.37 -8.87 1.75
N PRO A 96 19.70 -8.93 1.98
CA PRO A 96 20.44 -10.17 1.82
C PRO A 96 19.95 -11.29 2.76
N ALA A 97 19.69 -10.96 4.02
CA ALA A 97 19.16 -11.91 5.01
C ALA A 97 17.74 -12.37 4.66
N TYR A 98 16.90 -11.47 4.14
CA TYR A 98 15.58 -11.82 3.64
C TYR A 98 15.67 -12.77 2.44
N ALA A 99 16.49 -12.44 1.45
CA ALA A 99 16.66 -13.22 0.22
C ALA A 99 17.14 -14.65 0.50
N ALA A 100 17.96 -14.87 1.53
CA ALA A 100 18.39 -16.20 1.96
C ALA A 100 17.25 -17.08 2.53
N LEU A 101 16.17 -16.48 3.02
CA LEU A 101 15.02 -17.17 3.62
C LEU A 101 13.81 -17.27 2.69
N VAL A 102 13.78 -16.44 1.65
CA VAL A 102 12.78 -16.49 0.58
C VAL A 102 12.80 -17.88 -0.04
N ARG A 103 11.62 -18.50 -0.17
CA ARG A 103 11.49 -19.82 -0.78
C ARG A 103 11.06 -19.68 -2.24
N PRO A 104 11.88 -20.05 -3.21
CA PRO A 104 11.40 -20.25 -4.58
C PRO A 104 10.28 -21.31 -4.57
N PRO A 105 9.19 -21.15 -5.35
CA PRO A 105 8.92 -20.14 -6.38
C PRO A 105 8.14 -18.90 -5.88
N TYR A 106 8.09 -18.65 -4.58
CA TYR A 106 7.15 -17.69 -3.97
C TYR A 106 7.63 -16.23 -3.94
N SER A 107 8.67 -15.87 -4.69
CA SER A 107 9.15 -14.49 -4.76
C SER A 107 8.61 -13.76 -5.98
N SER A 108 8.24 -12.50 -5.78
CA SER A 108 7.90 -11.52 -6.80
C SER A 108 9.05 -10.54 -7.10
N ASP A 109 10.19 -10.67 -6.42
CA ASP A 109 11.25 -9.67 -6.27
C ASP A 109 10.72 -8.37 -5.64
N PRO A 110 11.10 -7.99 -4.40
CA PRO A 110 10.58 -6.78 -3.74
C PRO A 110 11.04 -5.46 -4.37
N PHE A 111 11.98 -5.48 -5.34
CA PHE A 111 12.53 -4.31 -6.02
C PHE A 111 12.72 -4.57 -7.52
N PRO A 112 11.65 -4.50 -8.33
CA PRO A 112 11.74 -4.77 -9.75
C PRO A 112 12.64 -3.69 -10.35
N LEU A 113 13.76 -4.10 -10.93
CA LEU A 113 14.69 -3.20 -11.61
C LEU A 113 14.03 -2.39 -12.74
N VAL A 114 12.88 -2.87 -13.22
CA VAL A 114 12.01 -2.22 -14.21
C VAL A 114 10.89 -1.46 -13.47
N ALA A 115 11.25 -0.48 -12.65
CA ALA A 115 10.26 0.46 -12.14
C ALA A 115 9.93 1.45 -13.26
N ASP A 116 8.75 1.32 -13.88
CA ASP A 116 8.22 2.36 -14.75
C ASP A 116 8.29 3.70 -14.03
N SER A 117 8.94 4.68 -14.67
CA SER A 117 9.31 5.99 -14.09
C SER A 117 8.12 6.81 -13.58
N ALA A 118 6.89 6.35 -13.83
CA ALA A 118 5.65 6.97 -13.38
C ALA A 118 5.20 6.54 -11.96
N SER A 119 5.77 5.49 -11.38
CA SER A 119 5.35 5.01 -10.05
C SER A 119 6.05 5.79 -8.94
N THR A 120 5.28 6.42 -8.05
CA THR A 120 5.88 7.10 -6.89
C THR A 120 6.52 6.05 -5.96
N PRO A 121 7.76 6.26 -5.47
CA PRO A 121 8.55 5.25 -4.72
C PRO A 121 7.92 4.81 -3.38
N LEU A 122 6.84 5.46 -2.96
CA LEU A 122 6.18 5.26 -1.67
C LEU A 122 5.01 4.28 -1.74
N THR A 123 4.56 3.92 -2.94
CA THR A 123 3.59 2.85 -3.17
C THR A 123 4.29 1.76 -3.96
N SER A 124 5.13 0.97 -3.29
CA SER A 124 5.58 -0.27 -3.91
C SER A 124 4.33 -1.05 -4.29
N LEU A 125 4.21 -1.26 -5.59
CA LEU A 125 3.03 -1.85 -6.19
C LEU A 125 2.99 -3.36 -5.91
N GLN A 126 4.14 -3.94 -5.54
CA GLN A 126 4.27 -5.32 -5.14
C GLN A 126 3.97 -5.51 -3.66
N ARG A 127 3.21 -6.56 -3.38
CA ARG A 127 2.80 -6.91 -2.01
C ARG A 127 3.95 -7.55 -1.24
N GLU A 128 4.98 -8.10 -1.90
CA GLU A 128 6.16 -8.69 -1.24
C GLU A 128 6.97 -7.66 -0.45
N THR A 129 7.01 -6.39 -0.87
CA THR A 129 7.66 -5.32 -0.09
C THR A 129 7.06 -5.20 1.32
N ALA A 130 5.74 -5.43 1.49
CA ALA A 130 5.11 -5.43 2.80
C ALA A 130 5.53 -6.65 3.65
N THR A 131 5.83 -7.78 3.01
CA THR A 131 6.40 -8.97 3.67
C THR A 131 7.83 -8.69 4.14
N LEU A 132 8.65 -8.05 3.30
CA LEU A 132 9.99 -7.59 3.70
C LEU A 132 9.91 -6.60 4.88
N ASP A 133 8.98 -5.65 4.85
CA ASP A 133 8.82 -4.69 5.95
C ASP A 133 8.42 -5.36 7.27
N ARG A 134 7.59 -6.42 7.22
CA ARG A 134 7.28 -7.25 8.40
C ARG A 134 8.49 -8.05 8.87
N PHE A 135 9.26 -8.62 7.95
CA PHE A 135 10.52 -9.29 8.26
C PHE A 135 11.47 -8.36 9.00
N ILE A 136 11.68 -7.14 8.49
CA ILE A 136 12.54 -6.12 9.12
C ILE A 136 12.04 -5.81 10.53
N ALA A 137 10.74 -5.57 10.70
CA ALA A 137 10.16 -5.26 12.01
C ALA A 137 10.40 -6.38 13.04
N LEU A 138 10.27 -7.65 12.62
CA LEU A 138 10.58 -8.81 13.46
C LEU A 138 12.08 -8.91 13.73
N LYS A 139 12.90 -8.88 12.67
CA LYS A 139 14.34 -9.11 12.74
C LYS A 139 15.04 -8.09 13.62
N VAL A 140 14.79 -6.81 13.40
CA VAL A 140 15.42 -5.73 14.16
C VAL A 140 15.02 -5.77 15.65
N ARG A 141 13.79 -6.21 15.96
CA ARG A 141 13.35 -6.39 17.34
C ARG A 141 14.03 -7.60 18.00
N GLU A 142 14.04 -8.75 17.34
CA GLU A 142 14.72 -9.96 17.83
C GLU A 142 16.21 -9.71 18.08
N ASP A 143 16.85 -8.97 17.18
CA ASP A 143 18.26 -8.60 17.24
C ASP A 143 18.59 -7.72 18.45
N VAL A 144 17.77 -6.73 18.77
CA VAL A 144 17.95 -5.89 19.98
C VAL A 144 17.64 -6.66 21.26
N TRP A 145 16.66 -7.56 21.24
CA TRP A 145 16.32 -8.37 22.40
C TRP A 145 17.38 -9.43 22.72
N ALA A 146 17.98 -10.03 21.69
CA ALA A 146 19.12 -10.93 21.86
C ALA A 146 20.31 -10.22 22.53
N ASP A 147 20.54 -8.94 22.25
CA ASP A 147 21.61 -8.16 22.90
C ASP A 147 21.26 -7.72 24.33
N ALA A 148 19.98 -7.48 24.61
CA ALA A 148 19.55 -6.91 25.89
C ALA A 148 19.42 -7.96 27.00
N THR A 149 19.21 -9.22 26.64
CA THR A 149 18.94 -10.29 27.60
C THR A 149 19.44 -11.64 27.09
N ASP A 150 20.34 -12.26 27.84
CA ASP A 150 20.81 -13.64 27.59
C ASP A 150 19.69 -14.69 27.72
N LEU A 151 18.57 -14.33 28.37
CA LEU A 151 17.38 -15.17 28.51
C LEU A 151 16.44 -15.08 27.30
N HIS A 152 16.78 -14.29 26.27
CA HIS A 152 15.92 -14.13 25.11
C HIS A 152 15.91 -15.41 24.26
N LEU A 153 14.75 -16.08 24.23
CA LEU A 153 14.53 -17.23 23.36
C LEU A 153 14.04 -16.75 22.00
N SER A 154 14.88 -16.90 20.98
CA SER A 154 14.51 -16.59 19.60
C SER A 154 13.24 -17.32 19.20
N ARG A 155 12.35 -16.65 18.47
CA ARG A 155 11.06 -17.21 18.01
C ARG A 155 11.10 -17.55 16.52
N PRO A 156 11.65 -18.71 16.13
CA PRO A 156 11.73 -19.10 14.72
C PRO A 156 10.36 -19.24 14.06
N GLU A 157 9.30 -19.49 14.84
CA GLU A 157 7.92 -19.64 14.35
C GLU A 157 7.40 -18.36 13.69
N ALA A 158 7.80 -17.18 14.19
CA ALA A 158 7.38 -15.91 13.61
C ALA A 158 7.89 -15.73 12.16
N TYR A 159 9.11 -16.20 11.88
CA TYR A 159 9.65 -16.24 10.53
C TYR A 159 8.94 -17.29 9.69
N ARG A 160 8.64 -18.45 10.28
CA ARG A 160 7.92 -19.52 9.59
C ARG A 160 6.55 -19.04 9.08
N ASP A 161 5.76 -18.38 9.90
CA ASP A 161 4.45 -17.84 9.47
C ASP A 161 4.59 -16.82 8.35
N LEU A 162 5.66 -16.01 8.38
CA LEU A 162 5.93 -15.03 7.35
C LEU A 162 6.22 -15.68 5.99
N PHE A 163 7.04 -16.73 5.96
CA PHE A 163 7.44 -17.40 4.72
C PHE A 163 6.48 -18.51 4.27
N ASP A 164 5.76 -19.15 5.19
CA ASP A 164 4.79 -20.22 4.87
C ASP A 164 3.42 -19.64 4.46
N LEU A 165 3.04 -18.45 4.96
CA LEU A 165 1.73 -17.85 4.72
C LEU A 165 1.80 -16.48 4.05
N ALA A 166 2.54 -15.52 4.62
CA ALA A 166 2.50 -14.14 4.13
C ALA A 166 3.19 -13.97 2.78
N GLN A 167 4.31 -14.65 2.54
CA GLN A 167 5.03 -14.61 1.25
C GLN A 167 4.21 -15.24 0.11
N PRO A 168 3.72 -16.50 0.20
CA PRO A 168 2.88 -17.08 -0.85
C PRO A 168 1.61 -16.28 -1.11
N ARG A 169 1.00 -15.71 -0.06
CA ARG A 169 -0.13 -14.79 -0.19
C ARG A 169 0.24 -13.55 -0.99
N ALA A 170 1.32 -12.86 -0.64
CA ALA A 170 1.77 -11.67 -1.34
C ALA A 170 2.07 -11.97 -2.81
N ARG A 171 2.74 -13.09 -3.09
CA ARG A 171 2.99 -13.57 -4.45
C ARG A 171 1.70 -13.81 -5.22
N LEU A 172 0.72 -14.44 -4.59
CA LEU A 172 -0.59 -14.70 -5.20
C LEU A 172 -1.33 -13.39 -5.50
N GLU A 173 -1.28 -12.38 -4.62
CA GLU A 173 -1.83 -11.05 -4.86
C GLU A 173 -1.18 -10.38 -6.09
N ASP A 174 0.15 -10.47 -6.22
CA ASP A 174 0.89 -9.93 -7.37
C ASP A 174 0.55 -10.67 -8.67
N LEU A 175 0.39 -11.99 -8.64
CA LEU A 175 -0.03 -12.78 -9.80
C LEU A 175 -1.46 -12.45 -10.23
N VAL A 176 -2.38 -12.28 -9.28
CA VAL A 176 -3.76 -11.83 -9.54
C VAL A 176 -3.74 -10.46 -10.21
N ARG A 177 -2.87 -9.54 -9.78
CA ARG A 177 -2.70 -8.27 -10.45
C ARG A 177 -2.24 -8.43 -11.89
N ILE A 178 -1.17 -9.19 -12.13
CA ILE A 178 -0.58 -9.37 -13.46
C ILE A 178 -1.61 -9.98 -14.42
N TYR A 179 -2.24 -11.09 -14.02
CA TYR A 179 -3.26 -11.76 -14.85
C TYR A 179 -4.54 -10.93 -14.95
N GLY A 180 -4.95 -10.25 -13.88
CA GLY A 180 -6.16 -9.42 -13.85
C GLY A 180 -6.06 -8.19 -14.74
N ILE A 181 -4.88 -7.54 -14.83
CA ILE A 181 -4.63 -6.44 -15.76
C ILE A 181 -4.69 -6.96 -17.20
N ARG A 182 -4.05 -8.11 -17.48
CA ARG A 182 -4.07 -8.73 -18.82
C ARG A 182 -5.50 -9.07 -19.29
N GLU A 183 -6.36 -9.50 -18.37
CA GLU A 183 -7.77 -9.82 -18.65
C GLU A 183 -8.71 -8.61 -18.56
N GLY A 184 -8.20 -7.41 -18.29
CA GLY A 184 -9.00 -6.18 -18.15
C GLY A 184 -9.94 -6.18 -16.94
N CYS A 185 -9.73 -7.06 -15.95
CA CYS A 185 -10.55 -7.16 -14.74
C CYS A 185 -10.01 -6.30 -13.59
N VAL A 186 -8.71 -5.98 -13.63
CA VAL A 186 -8.01 -5.22 -12.58
C VAL A 186 -7.29 -4.02 -13.19
N CYS A 187 -7.32 -2.87 -12.52
CA CYS A 187 -6.56 -1.68 -12.90
C CYS A 187 -5.64 -1.21 -11.76
N VAL A 188 -4.52 -0.57 -12.11
CA VAL A 188 -3.63 0.11 -11.15
C VAL A 188 -3.89 1.60 -11.29
N GLY A 189 -4.33 2.24 -10.20
CA GLY A 189 -4.66 3.66 -10.18
C GLY A 189 -6.15 3.94 -10.17
N ALA A 190 -6.51 5.19 -10.51
CA ALA A 190 -7.89 5.62 -10.60
C ALA A 190 -8.55 4.87 -11.78
N PRO A 191 -9.74 4.27 -11.58
CA PRO A 191 -10.46 3.67 -12.69
C PRO A 191 -10.70 4.75 -13.75
N PRO A 192 -10.56 4.43 -15.05
CA PRO A 192 -10.84 5.38 -16.10
C PRO A 192 -12.27 5.88 -15.90
N LYS A 193 -12.43 7.20 -15.70
CA LYS A 193 -13.76 7.81 -15.61
C LYS A 193 -14.48 7.42 -16.90
N PRO A 194 -15.66 6.76 -16.82
CA PRO A 194 -16.40 6.40 -18.02
C PRO A 194 -16.53 7.67 -18.86
N PRO A 195 -16.28 7.61 -20.18
CA PRO A 195 -16.32 8.79 -21.03
C PRO A 195 -17.65 9.46 -20.78
N SER A 196 -17.64 10.60 -20.08
CA SER A 196 -18.84 11.37 -19.80
C SER A 196 -19.43 11.65 -21.18
N ALA A 197 -20.58 11.02 -21.46
CA ALA A 197 -21.26 11.12 -22.74
C ALA A 197 -21.21 12.59 -23.15
N VAL A 198 -20.56 12.86 -24.29
CA VAL A 198 -20.41 14.21 -24.82
C VAL A 198 -21.78 14.85 -24.73
N PRO A 199 -21.95 15.97 -24.00
CA PRO A 199 -23.24 16.63 -23.93
C PRO A 199 -23.51 17.13 -25.35
N GLN A 200 -24.35 16.39 -26.09
CA GLN A 200 -24.94 16.90 -27.32
C GLN A 200 -25.69 18.16 -26.92
N GLY A 201 -25.18 19.30 -27.39
CA GLY A 201 -25.63 20.62 -27.01
C GLY A 201 -27.10 20.82 -27.34
N SER A 202 -27.94 20.85 -26.31
CA SER A 202 -29.23 21.50 -26.35
C SER A 202 -29.11 22.84 -25.64
N ALA A 203 -28.91 23.88 -26.44
CA ALA A 203 -29.05 25.26 -26.01
C ALA A 203 -30.49 25.51 -25.55
N LYS A 204 -30.67 26.00 -24.31
CA LYS A 204 -31.61 27.09 -23.92
C LYS A 204 -31.80 27.13 -22.41
N GLY A 205 -31.82 28.36 -21.87
CA GLY A 205 -32.63 28.69 -20.71
C GLY A 205 -31.87 29.15 -19.47
N LYS A 206 -31.45 30.43 -19.47
CA LYS A 206 -31.34 31.24 -18.25
C LYS A 206 -32.64 31.15 -17.44
N LYS A 207 -32.55 30.94 -16.13
CA LYS A 207 -33.34 31.69 -15.14
C LYS A 207 -32.74 31.55 -13.74
N ASP A 208 -32.80 32.69 -13.07
CA ASP A 208 -32.20 33.02 -11.79
C ASP A 208 -32.90 32.41 -10.57
N LEU A 209 -32.21 32.62 -9.45
CA LEU A 209 -32.72 32.99 -8.13
C LEU A 209 -32.98 31.89 -7.07
N ALA A 210 -32.10 31.95 -6.06
CA ALA A 210 -32.34 31.93 -4.61
C ALA A 210 -32.96 30.70 -3.92
N ARG A 211 -32.32 30.30 -2.80
CA ARG A 211 -32.87 30.30 -1.43
C ARG A 211 -32.38 29.10 -0.58
N THR A 212 -31.57 29.41 0.44
CA THR A 212 -31.39 28.66 1.72
C THR A 212 -32.72 28.66 2.51
N PRO A 213 -32.99 27.80 3.54
CA PRO A 213 -32.05 27.22 4.51
C PRO A 213 -32.39 25.80 5.06
N SER A 214 -31.49 25.33 5.94
CA SER A 214 -31.70 24.49 7.15
C SER A 214 -32.86 23.51 7.22
N ASN A 215 -32.55 22.24 7.49
CA ASN A 215 -33.40 21.40 8.35
C ASN A 215 -32.55 20.43 9.17
N ALA A 216 -32.64 20.61 10.50
CA ALA A 216 -32.24 19.64 11.50
C ALA A 216 -33.29 18.52 11.56
N SER A 217 -32.86 17.27 11.74
CA SER A 217 -33.74 16.18 12.14
C SER A 217 -32.97 15.14 12.94
N THR A 218 -33.17 15.25 14.25
CA THR A 218 -33.63 14.20 15.17
C THR A 218 -33.08 12.77 15.01
N ALA A 219 -32.33 12.38 16.05
CA ALA A 219 -31.95 11.02 16.37
C ALA A 219 -33.17 10.09 16.53
N SER A 220 -33.08 8.89 15.97
CA SER A 220 -33.99 7.78 16.25
C SER A 220 -33.16 6.56 16.66
N LEU A 221 -33.27 6.20 17.95
CA LEU A 221 -32.74 4.99 18.53
C LEU A 221 -33.68 3.83 18.18
N ARG A 222 -33.18 2.82 17.47
CA ARG A 222 -33.89 1.54 17.32
C ARG A 222 -32.93 0.39 17.56
N ALA A 223 -33.03 -0.19 18.74
CA ALA A 223 -32.47 -1.49 19.08
C ALA A 223 -33.28 -2.60 18.41
N SER A 224 -32.62 -3.66 17.94
CA SER A 224 -33.16 -5.03 17.89
C SER A 224 -32.03 -6.04 17.63
N PRO A 225 -32.09 -7.23 18.25
CA PRO A 225 -31.07 -8.27 18.16
C PRO A 225 -31.36 -9.24 17.01
N SER A 226 -30.34 -9.90 16.46
CA SER A 226 -30.57 -11.14 15.71
C SER A 226 -29.40 -12.11 15.82
N SER A 227 -29.72 -13.21 16.50
CA SER A 227 -29.12 -14.52 16.42
C SER A 227 -29.19 -15.05 14.99
N THR A 228 -28.12 -15.69 14.50
CA THR A 228 -28.16 -16.50 13.29
C THR A 228 -27.66 -17.90 13.60
N SER A 229 -28.63 -18.80 13.71
CA SER A 229 -28.46 -20.25 13.66
C SER A 229 -28.17 -20.69 12.23
N PHE A 230 -27.20 -21.59 12.08
CA PHE A 230 -26.92 -22.34 10.88
C PHE A 230 -27.92 -23.49 10.73
N LEU A 231 -28.60 -23.60 9.59
CA LEU A 231 -29.12 -24.88 9.12
C LEU A 231 -28.89 -25.03 7.62
N ALA A 232 -28.28 -26.17 7.29
CA ALA A 232 -28.14 -26.73 5.98
C ALA A 232 -29.50 -27.17 5.41
N SER A 233 -29.66 -27.08 4.09
CA SER A 233 -30.67 -27.86 3.38
C SER A 233 -30.14 -28.31 2.01
N LEU A 234 -29.92 -29.62 1.95
CA LEU A 234 -29.77 -30.45 0.77
C LEU A 234 -31.17 -30.86 0.29
N PHE A 235 -31.62 -30.42 -0.88
CA PHE A 235 -32.67 -31.07 -1.69
C PHE A 235 -32.38 -30.74 -3.16
N SER A 236 -32.08 -31.70 -4.05
CA SER A 236 -32.89 -32.79 -4.59
C SER A 236 -33.87 -32.36 -5.69
N SER A 237 -33.75 -33.07 -6.83
CA SER A 237 -34.80 -33.37 -7.82
C SER A 237 -35.21 -32.26 -8.81
N LYS A 238 -35.77 -32.51 -9.99
CA LYS A 238 -35.79 -33.61 -10.99
C LYS A 238 -36.72 -33.06 -12.10
N SER A 239 -36.36 -33.29 -13.36
CA SER A 239 -37.22 -33.35 -14.57
C SER A 239 -38.42 -32.39 -14.73
N LYS A 240 -38.47 -31.69 -15.88
CA LYS A 240 -39.73 -31.54 -16.63
C LYS A 240 -39.51 -31.20 -18.10
N SER A 241 -39.92 -32.13 -18.95
CA SER A 241 -40.16 -31.97 -20.39
C SER A 241 -41.16 -30.85 -20.67
N LYS A 242 -40.87 -29.96 -21.62
CA LYS A 242 -41.83 -28.93 -22.05
C LYS A 242 -41.92 -28.82 -23.58
N SER A 243 -43.15 -29.07 -24.03
CA SER A 243 -43.84 -28.66 -25.26
C SER A 243 -43.17 -27.56 -26.10
N LYS A 244 -43.05 -27.83 -27.40
CA LYS A 244 -42.66 -26.90 -28.48
C LYS A 244 -43.82 -25.96 -28.79
N GLN A 245 -43.67 -24.68 -28.43
CA GLN A 245 -44.50 -23.58 -28.89
C GLN A 245 -43.69 -22.75 -29.92
N PRO A 246 -44.26 -22.27 -31.04
CA PRO A 246 -43.53 -21.52 -32.06
C PRO A 246 -43.22 -20.11 -31.54
N SER A 247 -41.93 -19.80 -31.36
CA SER A 247 -41.47 -18.51 -30.83
C SER A 247 -41.34 -17.45 -31.92
N LEU A 248 -41.86 -16.25 -31.61
CA LEU A 248 -41.64 -15.00 -32.35
C LEU A 248 -40.13 -14.68 -32.51
N PRO A 249 -39.73 -13.97 -33.58
CA PRO A 249 -38.34 -13.61 -33.83
C PRO A 249 -37.79 -12.78 -32.66
N THR A 250 -36.80 -13.36 -31.96
CA THR A 250 -36.14 -12.72 -30.83
C THR A 250 -35.33 -11.52 -31.34
N PRO A 251 -35.48 -10.32 -30.75
CA PRO A 251 -34.68 -9.16 -31.15
C PRO A 251 -33.19 -9.48 -31.01
N PRO A 252 -32.33 -8.95 -31.90
CA PRO A 252 -30.90 -9.21 -31.85
C PRO A 252 -30.35 -8.84 -30.47
N PRO A 253 -29.51 -9.71 -29.85
CA PRO A 253 -28.99 -9.47 -28.52
C PRO A 253 -28.23 -8.14 -28.51
N GLN A 254 -28.67 -7.21 -27.66
CA GLN A 254 -27.93 -5.97 -27.43
C GLN A 254 -26.53 -6.31 -26.89
N PRO A 255 -25.47 -5.67 -27.40
CA PRO A 255 -24.12 -5.87 -26.90
C PRO A 255 -24.07 -5.46 -25.42
N THR A 256 -23.77 -6.41 -24.54
CA THR A 256 -23.59 -6.14 -23.12
C THR A 256 -22.40 -5.19 -22.92
N PRO A 257 -22.53 -4.16 -22.07
CA PRO A 257 -21.43 -3.22 -21.83
C PRO A 257 -20.21 -3.96 -21.25
N PRO A 258 -18.98 -3.56 -21.59
CA PRO A 258 -17.79 -4.18 -21.05
C PRO A 258 -17.75 -3.99 -19.52
N PRO A 259 -17.35 -5.02 -18.74
CA PRO A 259 -17.28 -4.92 -17.29
C PRO A 259 -16.28 -3.85 -16.86
N THR A 260 -16.61 -3.11 -15.80
CA THR A 260 -15.71 -2.09 -15.23
C THR A 260 -14.61 -2.76 -14.39
N PRO A 261 -13.32 -2.48 -14.65
CA PRO A 261 -12.22 -3.08 -13.90
C PRO A 261 -12.19 -2.60 -12.44
N ILE A 262 -11.79 -3.48 -11.52
CA ILE A 262 -11.61 -3.16 -10.10
C ILE A 262 -10.20 -2.63 -9.84
N SER A 263 -10.08 -1.57 -9.03
CA SER A 263 -8.76 -1.08 -8.61
C SER A 263 -8.04 -2.11 -7.73
N PHE A 264 -6.78 -2.42 -8.07
CA PHE A 264 -5.97 -3.39 -7.35
C PHE A 264 -5.81 -3.06 -5.85
N HIS A 265 -5.84 -1.77 -5.49
CA HIS A 265 -5.73 -1.35 -4.09
C HIS A 265 -6.91 -1.81 -3.21
N LEU A 266 -8.06 -2.09 -3.82
CA LEU A 266 -9.26 -2.57 -3.13
C LEU A 266 -9.29 -4.10 -2.99
N LEU A 267 -8.44 -4.79 -3.76
CA LEU A 267 -8.36 -6.24 -3.77
C LEU A 267 -7.28 -6.72 -2.78
N SER A 268 -7.64 -7.77 -2.05
CA SER A 268 -6.72 -8.55 -1.23
C SER A 268 -7.03 -10.04 -1.40
N VAL A 269 -6.05 -10.90 -1.12
CA VAL A 269 -6.25 -12.35 -1.20
C VAL A 269 -6.23 -12.95 0.19
N THR A 270 -7.21 -13.80 0.51
CA THR A 270 -7.10 -14.73 1.62
C THR A 270 -6.51 -16.04 1.10
N PHE A 271 -5.43 -16.49 1.72
CA PHE A 271 -4.69 -17.67 1.31
C PHE A 271 -4.72 -18.71 2.42
N SER A 272 -5.08 -19.94 2.07
CA SER A 272 -5.04 -21.11 2.95
C SER A 272 -4.55 -22.34 2.17
N PRO A 273 -4.12 -23.42 2.85
CA PRO A 273 -3.69 -24.63 2.16
C PRO A 273 -4.74 -25.26 1.23
N ARG A 274 -6.04 -25.01 1.50
CA ARG A 274 -7.17 -25.66 0.81
C ARG A 274 -7.99 -24.72 -0.09
N ALA A 275 -7.79 -23.41 0.03
CA ALA A 275 -8.58 -22.42 -0.68
C ALA A 275 -7.83 -21.10 -0.83
N ALA A 276 -8.12 -20.42 -1.93
CA ALA A 276 -7.75 -19.02 -2.14
C ALA A 276 -9.00 -18.23 -2.49
N ALA A 277 -9.13 -17.02 -1.95
CA ALA A 277 -10.29 -16.18 -2.21
C ALA A 277 -9.90 -14.71 -2.36
N LEU A 278 -10.64 -13.99 -3.20
CA LEU A 278 -10.50 -12.54 -3.40
C LEU A 278 -11.47 -11.82 -2.48
N VAL A 279 -10.92 -10.87 -1.73
CA VAL A 279 -11.66 -10.03 -0.80
C VAL A 279 -11.59 -8.60 -1.29
N LEU A 280 -12.77 -8.03 -1.56
CA LEU A 280 -12.97 -6.65 -1.92
C LEU A 280 -13.20 -5.83 -0.64
N SER A 281 -12.41 -4.76 -0.48
CA SER A 281 -12.62 -3.78 0.58
C SER A 281 -13.48 -2.64 0.04
N SER A 282 -14.70 -2.48 0.54
CA SER A 282 -15.51 -1.30 0.25
C SER A 282 -15.09 -0.15 1.17
N GLY A 283 -14.28 0.71 0.61
CA GLY A 283 -13.84 1.97 1.20
C GLY A 283 -13.10 2.72 0.13
N THR A 284 -13.29 4.04 0.04
CA THR A 284 -12.37 4.87 -0.73
C THR A 284 -10.97 4.50 -0.25
N PRO A 285 -10.07 4.02 -1.13
CA PRO A 285 -8.70 3.85 -0.73
C PRO A 285 -8.27 5.27 -0.40
N ALA A 286 -8.18 5.60 0.88
CA ALA A 286 -7.59 6.85 1.28
C ALA A 286 -6.20 6.80 0.67
N LEU A 287 -6.00 7.49 -0.46
CA LEU A 287 -4.75 7.52 -1.22
C LEU A 287 -3.60 8.15 -0.41
N SER A 288 -3.84 8.34 0.87
CA SER A 288 -2.85 8.47 1.89
C SER A 288 -3.33 7.68 3.11
N ALA A 289 -2.55 6.67 3.50
CA ALA A 289 -2.25 6.46 4.92
C ALA A 289 -1.49 7.69 5.47
N SER A 290 -2.03 8.90 5.21
CA SER A 290 -1.66 10.11 5.91
C SER A 290 -2.32 9.95 7.26
N LEU A 291 -1.49 10.05 8.28
CA LEU A 291 -1.74 10.03 9.72
C LEU A 291 -2.85 10.98 10.23
N LEU A 292 -3.70 11.51 9.36
CA LEU A 292 -4.93 12.17 9.74
C LEU A 292 -5.99 11.10 9.93
N VAL A 293 -6.19 10.76 11.20
CA VAL A 293 -7.37 10.06 11.72
C VAL A 293 -8.61 10.86 11.27
N THR A 294 -9.10 10.60 10.07
CA THR A 294 -10.43 11.07 9.67
C THR A 294 -11.43 10.20 10.41
N SER A 295 -12.15 10.82 11.32
CA SER A 295 -13.07 10.26 12.31
C SER A 295 -14.33 9.58 11.72
N SER A 296 -14.31 9.15 10.47
CA SER A 296 -15.35 8.26 9.94
C SER A 296 -15.15 6.88 10.58
N SER A 297 -15.89 6.64 11.65
CA SER A 297 -15.74 5.54 12.60
C SER A 297 -16.14 4.16 12.07
N THR A 298 -16.51 4.03 10.80
CA THR A 298 -16.92 2.75 10.24
C THR A 298 -15.69 2.00 9.71
N PRO A 299 -15.37 0.81 10.27
CA PRO A 299 -14.29 -0.01 9.73
C PRO A 299 -14.61 -0.38 8.27
N PRO A 300 -13.60 -0.45 7.39
CA PRO A 300 -13.81 -0.83 5.99
C PRO A 300 -14.46 -2.21 5.92
N VAL A 301 -15.60 -2.31 5.23
CA VAL A 301 -16.31 -3.57 5.06
C VAL A 301 -15.52 -4.42 4.05
N ARG A 302 -15.22 -5.65 4.43
CA ARG A 302 -14.51 -6.62 3.60
C ARG A 302 -15.49 -7.71 3.18
N ARG A 303 -15.64 -7.93 1.88
CA ARG A 303 -16.50 -8.98 1.32
C ARG A 303 -15.67 -9.91 0.44
N THR A 304 -15.79 -11.21 0.67
CA THR A 304 -15.27 -12.21 -0.25
C THR A 304 -16.14 -12.23 -1.50
N ILE A 305 -15.56 -11.94 -2.66
CA ILE A 305 -16.28 -11.89 -3.94
C ILE A 305 -16.08 -13.17 -4.77
N VAL A 306 -14.93 -13.80 -4.65
CA VAL A 306 -14.56 -15.01 -5.39
C VAL A 306 -13.83 -15.95 -4.45
N SER A 307 -14.16 -17.24 -4.46
CA SER A 307 -13.45 -18.27 -3.69
C SER A 307 -13.22 -19.50 -4.57
N THR A 308 -12.00 -20.01 -4.57
CA THR A 308 -11.63 -21.20 -5.35
C THR A 308 -10.94 -22.23 -4.45
N PRO A 309 -11.28 -23.53 -4.59
CA PRO A 309 -10.55 -24.58 -3.89
C PRO A 309 -9.15 -24.70 -4.48
N ARG A 310 -8.16 -24.94 -3.62
CA ARG A 310 -6.75 -25.08 -3.98
C ARG A 310 -6.23 -26.43 -3.49
N ALA A 311 -5.51 -27.15 -4.34
CA ALA A 311 -4.76 -28.33 -3.90
C ALA A 311 -3.45 -27.88 -3.23
N ARG A 312 -2.96 -28.66 -2.26
CA ARG A 312 -1.77 -28.29 -1.47
C ARG A 312 -0.55 -27.99 -2.36
N ASP A 313 -0.35 -28.82 -3.36
CA ASP A 313 0.80 -28.80 -4.28
C ASP A 313 0.53 -28.02 -5.58
N GLU A 314 -0.58 -27.29 -5.63
CA GLU A 314 -0.92 -26.50 -6.81
C GLU A 314 -0.03 -25.26 -6.93
N PRO A 315 0.55 -24.99 -8.11
CA PRO A 315 1.33 -23.78 -8.34
C PRO A 315 0.45 -22.52 -8.19
N LEU A 316 1.02 -21.46 -7.62
CA LEU A 316 0.28 -20.21 -7.36
C LEU A 316 -0.24 -19.57 -8.65
N GLU A 317 0.44 -19.77 -9.78
CA GLU A 317 0.04 -19.28 -11.09
C GLU A 317 -1.28 -19.89 -11.55
N ALA A 318 -1.49 -21.19 -11.29
CA ALA A 318 -2.73 -21.87 -11.63
C ALA A 318 -3.89 -21.35 -10.76
N ALA A 319 -3.65 -21.21 -9.46
CA ALA A 319 -4.63 -20.64 -8.53
C ALA A 319 -4.99 -19.19 -8.90
N ALA A 320 -4.00 -18.35 -9.23
CA ALA A 320 -4.19 -16.96 -9.66
C ALA A 320 -5.05 -16.87 -10.93
N LYS A 321 -4.74 -17.68 -11.94
CA LYS A 321 -5.52 -17.72 -13.21
C LYS A 321 -6.97 -18.15 -12.96
N ARG A 322 -7.21 -19.10 -12.06
CA ARG A 322 -8.57 -19.52 -11.68
C ARG A 322 -9.31 -18.39 -10.96
N LEU A 323 -8.67 -17.73 -9.99
CA LEU A 323 -9.24 -16.56 -9.32
C LEU A 323 -9.62 -15.43 -10.30
N VAL A 324 -8.75 -15.12 -11.26
CA VAL A 324 -9.03 -14.07 -12.25
C VAL A 324 -10.14 -14.47 -13.22
N ARG A 325 -10.23 -15.74 -13.61
CA ARG A 325 -11.35 -16.25 -14.43
C ARG A 325 -12.68 -16.10 -13.71
N GLU A 326 -12.76 -16.54 -12.45
CA GLU A 326 -13.97 -16.39 -11.64
C GLU A 326 -14.30 -14.91 -11.37
N LEU A 327 -13.28 -14.07 -11.17
CA LEU A 327 -13.46 -12.61 -11.04
C LEU A 327 -14.08 -12.02 -12.31
N ARG A 328 -13.65 -12.47 -13.49
CA ARG A 328 -14.21 -12.04 -14.77
C ARG A 328 -15.67 -12.45 -14.91
N SER A 329 -16.02 -13.68 -14.52
CA SER A 329 -17.42 -14.14 -14.50
C SER A 329 -18.27 -13.30 -13.55
N TRP A 330 -17.80 -13.07 -12.32
CA TRP A 330 -18.47 -12.25 -11.32
C TRP A 330 -18.70 -10.80 -11.80
N LEU A 331 -17.72 -10.21 -12.50
CA LEU A 331 -17.88 -8.88 -13.10
C LEU A 331 -18.90 -8.85 -14.25
N ALA A 332 -19.00 -9.92 -15.04
CA ALA A 332 -20.00 -10.03 -16.10
C ALA A 332 -21.43 -10.19 -15.56
N GLU A 333 -21.58 -10.73 -14.35
CA GLU A 333 -22.87 -10.89 -13.64
C GLU A 333 -23.33 -9.61 -12.92
N GLY A 334 -22.50 -8.56 -12.90
CA GLY A 334 -22.85 -7.25 -12.36
C GLY A 334 -22.29 -6.91 -10.97
N GLY A 335 -21.53 -7.82 -10.36
CA GLY A 335 -20.84 -7.58 -9.07
C GLY A 335 -21.71 -7.72 -7.82
#